data_AF-A0A9N9LNX1-F1
#
_entry.id   AF-A0A9N9LNX1-F1
#
_cell.length_a   1.000
_cell.length_b   1.000
_cell.length_c   1.000
_cell.angle_alpha   90.00
_cell.angle_beta   90.00
_cell.angle_gamma   90.00
#
_symmetry.space_group_name_H-M   'P 1'
#
loop_
_entity.id
_entity.type
_entity.pdbx_description
1 polymer ?
#
loop_
_entity_poly.entity_id
_entity_poly.type
_entity_poly.pdbx_seq_one_letter_code
_entity_poly.pdbx_strand_id
1 'polypeptide(L)'
;MESSTIEQTPFVKQLAANDRPTRDQALESLKTYLSGRHRPTRDQALESLKTYLSGRRSLPPLELLKLHKGLFYSLWLSDRPIPQQNLASSLASLLGVLPAETLIPFLRAFWQTMAREWTHIDVLRMEKFLLLVRRYVGSSLTVLKEGGWETERVQEVLDVYEEIPLSVGDVRVPMGLRFHVVDVWVDELERVGLLEDVGVTGMVLEQVMAPLVKLREGSPTKIMRRKADDALADERIPGNEKEVVKEDGGSEWAGFDD
;
A
#
# COMPACT_ATOMS: atom_id res chain seq x y z
N MET A 1 -39.90 -14.46 12.10
CA MET A 1 -39.28 -13.25 11.51
C MET A 1 -38.89 -12.34 12.66
N GLU A 2 -37.74 -12.60 13.28
CA GLU A 2 -37.20 -11.72 14.30
C GLU A 2 -36.30 -10.70 13.62
N SER A 3 -36.82 -9.49 13.52
CA SER A 3 -36.07 -8.31 13.11
C SER A 3 -35.07 -8.00 14.21
N SER A 4 -33.84 -8.49 14.07
CA SER A 4 -32.72 -7.99 14.87
C SER A 4 -32.54 -6.53 14.49
N THR A 5 -32.97 -5.63 15.38
CA THR A 5 -32.83 -4.20 15.22
C THR A 5 -31.33 -3.90 15.21
N ILE A 6 -30.81 -3.68 14.00
CA ILE A 6 -29.41 -3.35 13.76
C ILE A 6 -29.20 -1.95 14.33
N GLU A 7 -28.67 -1.86 15.55
CA GLU A 7 -28.19 -0.60 16.10
C GLU A 7 -27.18 0.00 15.13
N GLN A 8 -27.43 1.24 14.72
CA GLN A 8 -26.44 2.08 14.04
C GLN A 8 -25.16 2.04 14.87
N THR A 9 -24.10 1.52 14.29
CA THR A 9 -22.82 1.19 14.92
C THR A 9 -22.34 2.32 15.84
N PRO A 10 -22.41 2.15 17.19
CA PRO A 10 -22.23 3.24 18.15
C PRO A 10 -20.82 3.84 18.15
N PHE A 11 -19.85 3.10 17.63
CA PHE A 11 -18.45 3.52 17.66
C PHE A 11 -18.13 4.69 16.73
N VAL A 12 -18.89 4.97 15.66
CA VAL A 12 -18.59 6.12 14.77
C VAL A 12 -18.74 7.46 15.50
N LYS A 13 -19.79 7.57 16.33
CA LYS A 13 -20.00 8.73 17.20
C LYS A 13 -18.94 8.79 18.30
N GLN A 14 -18.49 7.64 18.80
CA GLN A 14 -17.47 7.55 19.85
C GLN A 14 -16.05 7.83 19.31
N LEU A 15 -15.74 7.48 18.06
CA LEU A 15 -14.51 7.87 17.34
C LEU A 15 -14.45 9.40 17.12
N ALA A 16 -15.60 10.06 17.13
CA ALA A 16 -15.74 11.51 17.06
C ALA A 16 -15.75 12.21 18.43
N ALA A 17 -15.67 11.46 19.54
CA ALA A 17 -15.78 12.03 20.87
C ALA A 17 -14.57 12.92 21.21
N ASN A 18 -14.81 14.00 21.97
CA ASN A 18 -13.75 14.91 22.39
C ASN A 18 -12.83 14.30 23.45
N ASP A 19 -13.36 13.40 24.28
CA ASP A 19 -12.59 12.73 25.33
C ASP A 19 -11.85 11.50 24.81
N ARG A 20 -10.61 11.35 25.27
CA ARG A 20 -9.72 10.25 24.88
C ARG A 20 -10.25 8.86 25.26
N PRO A 21 -10.82 8.62 26.46
CA PRO A 21 -11.31 7.29 26.83
C PRO A 21 -12.37 6.75 25.87
N THR A 22 -13.33 7.59 25.45
CA THR A 22 -14.38 7.21 24.51
C THR A 22 -13.82 6.88 23.13
N ARG A 23 -12.85 7.65 22.63
CA ARG A 23 -12.17 7.33 21.35
C ARG A 23 -11.38 6.02 21.42
N ASP A 24 -10.63 5.81 22.50
CA ASP A 24 -9.83 4.60 22.68
C ASP A 24 -10.74 3.35 22.80
N GLN A 25 -11.89 3.44 23.49
CA GLN A 25 -12.90 2.38 23.53
C GLN A 25 -13.52 2.09 22.16
N ALA A 26 -13.78 3.13 21.37
CA ALA A 26 -14.32 3.00 20.03
C ALA A 26 -13.33 2.27 19.10
N LEU A 27 -12.04 2.57 19.23
CA LEU A 27 -10.98 1.90 18.48
C LEU A 27 -10.84 0.42 18.85
N GLU A 28 -10.89 0.07 20.13
CA GLU A 28 -10.90 -1.34 20.55
C GLU A 28 -12.17 -2.08 20.08
N SER A 29 -13.32 -1.39 20.05
CA SER A 29 -14.56 -1.94 19.51
C SER A 29 -14.45 -2.19 18.00
N LEU A 30 -13.92 -1.21 17.24
CA LEU A 30 -13.67 -1.34 15.80
C LEU A 30 -12.72 -2.51 15.51
N LYS A 31 -11.62 -2.63 16.25
CA LYS A 31 -10.68 -3.75 16.14
C LYS A 31 -11.38 -5.10 16.39
N THR A 32 -12.21 -5.17 17.43
CA THR A 32 -12.98 -6.38 17.76
C THR A 32 -13.95 -6.73 16.65
N TYR A 33 -14.71 -5.76 16.15
CA TYR A 33 -15.68 -6.00 15.07
C TYR A 33 -15.01 -6.39 13.76
N LEU A 34 -13.91 -5.75 13.36
CA LEU A 34 -13.16 -6.08 12.14
C LEU A 34 -12.46 -7.44 12.23
N SER A 35 -12.10 -7.90 13.43
CA SER A 35 -11.51 -9.23 13.65
C SER A 35 -12.57 -10.33 13.87
N GLY A 36 -13.85 -9.97 13.93
CA GLY A 36 -14.96 -10.86 14.26
C GLY A 36 -15.18 -11.97 13.23
N ARG A 37 -15.74 -13.09 13.67
CA ARG A 37 -16.07 -14.24 12.80
C ARG A 37 -17.30 -14.00 11.92
N HIS A 38 -18.19 -13.12 12.35
CA HIS A 38 -19.44 -12.85 11.65
C HIS A 38 -19.23 -11.81 10.55
N ARG A 39 -19.28 -12.25 9.28
CA ARG A 39 -19.01 -11.41 8.11
C ARG A 39 -19.88 -10.15 8.05
N PRO A 40 -21.22 -10.20 8.24
CA PRO A 40 -22.04 -8.99 8.22
C PRO A 40 -21.60 -7.93 9.24
N THR A 41 -21.14 -8.36 10.42
CA THR A 41 -20.65 -7.44 11.46
C THR A 41 -19.35 -6.76 11.05
N ARG A 42 -18.43 -7.48 10.40
CA ARG A 42 -17.21 -6.87 9.86
C ARG A 42 -17.51 -5.89 8.74
N ASP A 43 -18.37 -6.29 7.81
CA ASP A 43 -18.71 -5.51 6.62
C ASP A 43 -19.40 -4.20 7.06
N GLN A 44 -20.31 -4.27 8.05
CA GLN A 44 -20.92 -3.10 8.66
C GLN A 44 -19.89 -2.20 9.37
N ALA A 45 -18.95 -2.78 10.11
CA ALA A 45 -17.92 -2.00 10.80
C ALA A 45 -17.00 -1.26 9.82
N LEU A 46 -16.64 -1.91 8.71
CA LEU A 46 -15.87 -1.29 7.64
C LEU A 46 -16.65 -0.16 6.96
N GLU A 47 -17.93 -0.37 6.67
CA GLU A 47 -18.76 0.66 6.03
C GLU A 47 -18.95 1.88 6.92
N SER A 48 -19.08 1.65 8.22
CA SER A 48 -19.13 2.68 9.25
C SER A 48 -17.83 3.50 9.29
N LEU A 49 -16.67 2.83 9.18
CA LEU A 49 -15.37 3.49 9.11
C LEU A 49 -15.23 4.31 7.82
N LYS A 50 -15.65 3.76 6.67
CA LYS A 50 -15.66 4.51 5.39
C LYS A 50 -16.50 5.77 5.49
N THR A 51 -17.71 5.65 6.05
CA THR A 51 -18.62 6.78 6.27
C THR A 51 -18.02 7.83 7.21
N TYR A 52 -17.36 7.39 8.29
CA TYR A 52 -16.67 8.30 9.21
C TYR A 52 -15.53 9.06 8.51
N LEU A 53 -14.69 8.37 7.75
CA LEU A 53 -13.53 8.94 7.09
C LEU A 53 -13.91 9.88 5.94
N SER A 54 -14.94 9.56 5.16
CA SER A 54 -15.37 10.38 4.02
C SER A 54 -15.89 11.77 4.42
N GLY A 55 -16.41 11.91 5.65
CA GLY A 55 -16.89 13.19 6.17
C GLY A 55 -15.84 14.03 6.90
N ARG A 56 -14.60 13.53 7.09
CA ARG A 56 -13.59 14.17 7.94
C ARG A 56 -12.51 14.83 7.09
N ARG A 57 -12.54 16.17 7.00
CA ARG A 57 -11.50 16.96 6.32
C ARG A 57 -10.23 17.18 7.13
N SER A 58 -10.28 16.94 8.44
CA SER A 58 -9.11 17.05 9.32
C SER A 58 -9.19 16.02 10.44
N LEU A 59 -8.10 15.29 10.63
CA LEU A 59 -7.88 14.36 11.73
C LEU A 59 -6.48 14.59 12.29
N PRO A 60 -6.32 14.77 13.61
CA PRO A 60 -5.00 14.96 14.20
C PRO A 60 -4.07 13.76 13.90
N PRO A 61 -2.77 13.98 13.63
CA PRO A 61 -1.83 12.90 13.32
C PRO A 61 -1.81 11.77 14.36
N LEU A 62 -1.94 12.12 15.65
CA LEU A 62 -2.00 11.13 16.73
C LEU A 62 -3.23 10.22 16.64
N GLU A 63 -4.38 10.76 16.24
CA GLU A 63 -5.61 9.95 16.10
C GLU A 63 -5.52 9.03 14.88
N LEU A 64 -4.89 9.48 13.79
CA LEU A 64 -4.59 8.64 12.63
C LEU A 64 -3.63 7.50 12.98
N LEU A 65 -2.59 7.76 13.78
CA LEU A 65 -1.67 6.73 14.27
C LEU A 65 -2.36 5.70 15.16
N LYS A 66 -3.27 6.14 16.04
CA LYS A 66 -4.08 5.23 16.85
C LYS A 66 -5.03 4.40 16.00
N LEU A 67 -5.69 5.01 15.01
CA LEU A 67 -6.55 4.32 14.06
C LEU A 67 -5.77 3.25 13.32
N HIS A 68 -4.64 3.58 12.69
CA HIS A 68 -3.82 2.62 11.98
C HIS A 68 -3.27 1.51 12.88
N LYS A 69 -2.96 1.81 14.15
CA LYS A 69 -2.63 0.77 15.13
C LYS A 69 -3.80 -0.20 15.33
N GLY A 70 -5.03 0.30 15.48
CA GLY A 70 -6.24 -0.52 15.55
C GLY A 70 -6.45 -1.39 14.31
N LEU A 71 -6.29 -0.82 13.11
CA LEU A 71 -6.41 -1.54 11.84
C LEU A 71 -5.29 -2.58 11.64
N PHE A 72 -4.07 -2.27 12.06
CA PHE A 72 -2.97 -3.23 12.06
C PHE A 72 -3.31 -4.46 12.91
N TYR A 73 -3.80 -4.24 14.13
CA TYR A 73 -4.18 -5.34 15.02
C TYR A 73 -5.43 -6.09 14.56
N SER A 74 -6.33 -5.47 13.80
CA SER A 74 -7.46 -6.21 13.23
C SER A 74 -7.00 -7.22 12.18
N LEU A 75 -6.01 -6.87 11.35
CA LEU A 75 -5.37 -7.83 10.45
C LEU A 75 -4.52 -8.84 11.21
N TRP A 76 -3.81 -8.42 12.26
CA TRP A 76 -3.01 -9.30 13.12
C TRP A 76 -3.82 -10.48 13.68
N LEU A 77 -5.06 -10.22 14.11
CA LEU A 77 -5.98 -11.19 14.70
C LEU A 77 -6.76 -12.01 13.65
N SER A 78 -6.65 -11.67 12.36
CA SER A 78 -7.28 -12.44 11.28
C SER A 78 -6.44 -13.67 10.96
N ASP A 79 -6.99 -14.86 11.21
CA ASP A 79 -6.25 -16.14 11.07
C ASP A 79 -6.63 -16.95 9.83
N ARG A 80 -7.64 -16.52 9.07
CA ARG A 80 -8.16 -17.27 7.92
C ARG A 80 -7.70 -16.60 6.61
N PRO A 81 -7.20 -17.36 5.62
CA PRO A 81 -6.63 -16.77 4.39
C PRO A 81 -7.59 -15.82 3.65
N ILE A 82 -8.81 -16.26 3.35
CA ILE A 82 -9.79 -15.43 2.60
C ILE A 82 -10.18 -14.16 3.39
N PRO A 83 -10.52 -14.23 4.70
CA PRO A 83 -10.64 -13.05 5.54
C PRO A 83 -9.45 -12.10 5.55
N GLN A 84 -8.21 -12.60 5.59
CA GLN A 84 -7.01 -11.76 5.54
C GLN A 84 -6.93 -11.00 4.22
N GLN A 85 -7.14 -11.68 3.09
CA GLN A 85 -7.11 -11.05 1.76
C GLN A 85 -8.19 -9.98 1.62
N ASN A 86 -9.42 -10.30 2.02
CA ASN A 86 -10.53 -9.36 1.98
C ASN A 86 -10.25 -8.15 2.87
N LEU A 87 -9.80 -8.38 4.11
CA LEU A 87 -9.49 -7.31 5.05
C LEU A 87 -8.35 -6.42 4.53
N ALA A 88 -7.27 -6.99 3.99
CA ALA A 88 -6.17 -6.21 3.41
C ALA A 88 -6.65 -5.29 2.27
N SER A 89 -7.46 -5.83 1.35
CA SER A 89 -8.06 -5.04 0.26
C SER A 89 -9.02 -3.97 0.80
N SER A 90 -9.85 -4.31 1.79
CA SER A 90 -10.77 -3.38 2.45
C SER A 90 -10.07 -2.23 3.14
N LEU A 91 -8.99 -2.50 3.88
CA LEU A 91 -8.20 -1.48 4.57
C LEU A 91 -7.52 -0.53 3.58
N ALA A 92 -6.93 -1.05 2.50
CA ALA A 92 -6.33 -0.21 1.47
C ALA A 92 -7.39 0.64 0.74
N SER A 93 -8.59 0.09 0.47
CA SER A 93 -9.68 0.82 -0.19
C SER A 93 -10.17 2.05 0.58
N LEU A 94 -9.77 2.21 1.85
CA LEU A 94 -10.06 3.42 2.61
C LEU A 94 -9.43 4.67 1.97
N LEU A 95 -8.31 4.54 1.25
CA LEU A 95 -7.67 5.68 0.58
C LEU A 95 -8.60 6.35 -0.44
N GLY A 96 -9.40 5.56 -1.17
CA GLY A 96 -10.32 6.06 -2.20
C GLY A 96 -11.58 6.75 -1.66
N VAL A 97 -11.86 6.67 -0.36
CA VAL A 97 -13.03 7.36 0.25
C VAL A 97 -12.63 8.60 1.06
N LEU A 98 -11.34 8.88 1.21
CA LEU A 98 -10.84 10.02 1.99
C LEU A 98 -11.02 11.34 1.23
N PRO A 99 -11.37 12.43 1.93
CA PRO A 99 -11.18 13.78 1.40
C PRO A 99 -9.70 14.05 1.08
N ALA A 100 -9.46 14.86 0.06
CA ALA A 100 -8.12 15.20 -0.45
C ALA A 100 -7.18 15.74 0.65
N GLU A 101 -7.71 16.47 1.62
CA GLU A 101 -6.98 17.06 2.74
C GLU A 101 -6.47 16.03 3.75
N THR A 102 -7.09 14.84 3.79
CA THR A 102 -6.76 13.77 4.74
C THR A 102 -5.98 12.61 4.15
N LEU A 103 -5.92 12.51 2.81
CA LEU A 103 -5.20 11.45 2.12
C LEU A 103 -3.74 11.35 2.58
N ILE A 104 -3.00 12.47 2.52
CA ILE A 104 -1.57 12.50 2.85
C ILE A 104 -1.31 12.20 4.34
N PRO A 105 -1.99 12.85 5.32
CA PRO A 105 -1.85 12.49 6.73
C PRO A 105 -2.19 11.02 7.03
N PHE A 106 -3.24 10.47 6.40
CA PHE A 106 -3.67 9.09 6.61
C PHE A 106 -2.63 8.11 6.06
N LEU A 107 -2.17 8.32 4.82
CA LEU A 107 -1.12 7.51 4.19
C LEU A 107 0.19 7.55 5.00
N ARG A 108 0.59 8.75 5.49
CA ARG A 108 1.76 8.89 6.36
C ARG A 108 1.61 8.08 7.65
N ALA A 109 0.47 8.14 8.30
CA ALA A 109 0.21 7.37 9.52
C ALA A 109 0.21 5.85 9.29
N PHE A 110 -0.25 5.38 8.12
CA PHE A 110 -0.12 3.98 7.69
C PHE A 110 1.36 3.57 7.65
N TRP A 111 2.19 4.29 6.89
CA TRP A 111 3.60 3.95 6.72
C TRP A 111 4.39 4.05 8.02
N GLN A 112 4.13 5.07 8.86
CA GLN A 112 4.72 5.17 10.20
C GLN A 112 4.37 3.97 11.07
N THR A 113 3.11 3.49 10.99
CA THR A 113 2.68 2.29 11.72
C THR A 113 3.38 1.05 11.19
N MET A 114 3.42 0.86 9.86
CA MET A 114 4.10 -0.30 9.26
C MET A 114 5.59 -0.32 9.59
N ALA A 115 6.29 0.81 9.48
CA ALA A 115 7.71 0.91 9.80
C ALA A 115 8.00 0.56 11.27
N ARG A 116 7.17 1.05 12.21
CA ARG A 116 7.32 0.76 13.65
C ARG A 116 7.07 -0.70 13.98
N GLU A 117 6.04 -1.31 13.40
CA GLU A 117 5.61 -2.66 13.77
C GLU A 117 6.34 -3.76 12.97
N TRP A 118 6.98 -3.45 11.84
CA TRP A 118 7.51 -4.45 10.89
C TRP A 118 8.38 -5.54 11.52
N THR A 119 9.32 -5.15 12.38
CA THR A 119 10.26 -6.09 13.03
C THR A 119 9.61 -6.92 14.12
N HIS A 120 8.42 -6.55 14.56
CA HIS A 120 7.64 -7.28 15.56
C HIS A 120 6.72 -8.33 14.93
N ILE A 121 6.56 -8.32 13.59
CA ILE A 121 5.77 -9.30 12.85
C ILE A 121 6.56 -10.61 12.78
N ASP A 122 6.04 -11.67 13.39
CA ASP A 122 6.63 -12.99 13.28
C ASP A 122 6.38 -13.60 11.89
N VAL A 123 7.20 -14.60 11.54
CA VAL A 123 7.21 -15.23 10.21
C VAL A 123 5.84 -15.80 9.81
N LEU A 124 5.05 -16.33 10.75
CA LEU A 124 3.73 -16.92 10.47
C LEU A 124 2.67 -15.87 10.12
N ARG A 125 2.91 -14.60 10.46
CA ARG A 125 2.01 -13.48 10.17
C ARG A 125 2.48 -12.60 9.03
N MET A 126 3.71 -12.76 8.56
CA MET A 126 4.33 -11.86 7.58
C MET A 126 3.53 -11.78 6.28
N GLU A 127 3.06 -12.91 5.74
CA GLU A 127 2.39 -12.98 4.43
C GLU A 127 1.22 -11.99 4.27
N LYS A 128 0.33 -11.92 5.27
CA LYS A 128 -0.82 -10.99 5.22
C LYS A 128 -0.41 -9.51 5.33
N PHE A 129 0.71 -9.22 5.99
CA PHE A 129 1.23 -7.84 6.06
C PHE A 129 1.99 -7.45 4.79
N LEU A 130 2.69 -8.39 4.14
CA LEU A 130 3.22 -8.21 2.78
C LEU A 130 2.07 -7.90 1.81
N LEU A 131 0.97 -8.65 1.90
CA LEU A 131 -0.22 -8.40 1.10
C LEU A 131 -0.84 -7.02 1.41
N LEU A 132 -0.94 -6.63 2.67
CA LEU A 132 -1.45 -5.31 3.07
C LEU A 132 -0.62 -4.19 2.44
N VAL A 133 0.71 -4.27 2.53
CA VAL A 133 1.60 -3.29 1.89
C VAL A 133 1.35 -3.23 0.39
N ARG A 134 1.30 -4.38 -0.29
CA ARG A 134 0.99 -4.44 -1.73
C ARG A 134 -0.33 -3.75 -2.06
N ARG A 135 -1.38 -3.98 -1.26
CA ARG A 135 -2.69 -3.34 -1.44
C ARG A 135 -2.65 -1.83 -1.22
N TYR A 136 -1.87 -1.34 -0.25
CA TYR A 136 -1.71 0.11 -0.03
C TYR A 136 -0.91 0.80 -1.14
N VAL A 137 0.13 0.14 -1.67
CA VAL A 137 0.86 0.62 -2.85
C VAL A 137 -0.10 0.74 -4.04
N GLY A 138 -0.78 -0.36 -4.39
CA GLY A 138 -1.75 -0.36 -5.47
C GLY A 138 -2.87 0.66 -5.29
N SER A 139 -3.45 0.77 -4.09
CA SER A 139 -4.52 1.74 -3.84
C SER A 139 -4.05 3.18 -3.87
N SER A 140 -2.78 3.46 -3.50
CA SER A 140 -2.20 4.80 -3.64
C SER A 140 -2.12 5.19 -5.12
N LEU A 141 -1.63 4.27 -5.96
CA LEU A 141 -1.53 4.46 -7.41
C LEU A 141 -2.92 4.56 -8.07
N THR A 142 -3.90 3.77 -7.64
CA THR A 142 -5.28 3.88 -8.11
C THR A 142 -5.86 5.26 -7.82
N VAL A 143 -5.68 5.79 -6.61
CA VAL A 143 -6.15 7.14 -6.26
C VAL A 143 -5.48 8.22 -7.13
N LEU A 144 -4.19 8.09 -7.41
CA LEU A 144 -3.49 9.00 -8.32
C LEU A 144 -4.03 8.90 -9.76
N LYS A 145 -4.28 7.69 -10.25
CA LYS A 145 -4.88 7.46 -11.58
C LYS A 145 -6.27 8.08 -11.67
N GLU A 146 -7.13 7.84 -10.69
CA GLU A 146 -8.50 8.39 -10.63
C GLU A 146 -8.49 9.92 -10.50
N GLY A 147 -7.46 10.48 -9.85
CA GLY A 147 -7.18 11.91 -9.79
C GLY A 147 -6.51 12.48 -11.05
N GLY A 148 -6.35 11.69 -12.12
CA GLY A 148 -5.78 12.14 -13.38
C GLY A 148 -4.28 12.41 -13.36
N TRP A 149 -3.53 11.80 -12.42
CA TRP A 149 -2.09 11.97 -12.26
C TRP A 149 -1.64 13.43 -12.10
N GLU A 150 -2.43 14.21 -11.35
CA GLU A 150 -2.15 15.61 -11.05
C GLU A 150 -0.79 15.76 -10.36
N THR A 151 0.13 16.52 -10.96
CA THR A 151 1.56 16.53 -10.61
C THR A 151 1.84 16.85 -9.15
N GLU A 152 1.11 17.80 -8.56
CA GLU A 152 1.31 18.17 -7.15
C GLU A 152 0.86 17.02 -6.25
N ARG A 153 -0.32 16.44 -6.52
CA ARG A 153 -0.80 15.27 -5.78
C ARG A 153 0.12 14.06 -5.88
N VAL A 154 0.64 13.77 -7.08
CA VAL A 154 1.63 12.72 -7.29
C VAL A 154 2.85 12.99 -6.40
N GLN A 155 3.36 14.22 -6.42
CA GLN A 155 4.51 14.59 -5.60
C GLN A 155 4.24 14.43 -4.10
N GLU A 156 3.10 14.92 -3.60
CA GLU A 156 2.75 14.80 -2.17
C GLU A 156 2.69 13.34 -1.70
N VAL A 157 2.17 12.44 -2.55
CA VAL A 157 2.14 11.01 -2.25
C VAL A 157 3.56 10.45 -2.24
N LEU A 158 4.37 10.74 -3.27
CA LEU A 158 5.74 10.26 -3.36
C LEU A 158 6.63 10.78 -2.24
N ASP A 159 6.42 12.01 -1.77
CA ASP A 159 7.11 12.57 -0.60
C ASP A 159 6.89 11.69 0.64
N VAL A 160 5.68 11.15 0.84
CA VAL A 160 5.42 10.21 1.94
C VAL A 160 6.18 8.89 1.74
N TYR A 161 6.25 8.39 0.50
CA TYR A 161 7.03 7.19 0.19
C TYR A 161 8.52 7.40 0.45
N GLU A 162 9.08 8.52 0.02
CA GLU A 162 10.48 8.89 0.25
C GLU A 162 10.78 9.21 1.71
N GLU A 163 9.82 9.77 2.46
CA GLU A 163 9.96 10.03 3.89
C GLU A 163 10.10 8.72 4.68
N ILE A 164 9.32 7.69 4.31
CA ILE A 164 9.17 6.48 5.13
C ILE A 164 9.58 5.21 4.37
N PRO A 165 8.72 4.50 3.62
CA PRO A 165 9.04 3.15 3.13
C PRO A 165 10.23 3.09 2.18
N LEU A 166 10.47 4.14 1.39
CA LEU A 166 11.54 4.28 0.40
C LEU A 166 12.60 5.31 0.82
N SER A 167 12.66 5.64 2.12
CA SER A 167 13.71 6.50 2.66
C SER A 167 15.11 5.97 2.36
N VAL A 168 16.01 6.86 1.95
CA VAL A 168 17.34 6.45 1.48
C VAL A 168 18.24 5.95 2.61
N GLY A 169 18.20 6.61 3.77
CA GLY A 169 19.14 6.37 4.88
C GLY A 169 18.53 6.32 6.26
N ASP A 170 17.20 6.37 6.40
CA ASP A 170 16.58 6.27 7.72
C ASP A 170 16.67 4.83 8.25
N VAL A 171 17.51 4.64 9.27
CA VAL A 171 17.72 3.36 9.96
C VAL A 171 16.51 2.90 10.76
N ARG A 172 15.57 3.80 11.07
CA ARG A 172 14.32 3.47 11.75
C ARG A 172 13.33 2.76 10.83
N VAL A 173 13.52 2.87 9.52
CA VAL A 173 12.71 2.17 8.53
C VAL A 173 13.33 0.80 8.27
N PRO A 174 12.65 -0.30 8.64
CA PRO A 174 13.22 -1.64 8.52
C PRO A 174 13.50 -2.00 7.07
N MET A 175 14.67 -2.60 6.82
CA MET A 175 15.11 -2.96 5.47
C MET A 175 14.11 -3.88 4.76
N GLY A 176 13.51 -4.83 5.48
CA GLY A 176 12.50 -5.74 4.89
C GLY A 176 11.26 -5.02 4.34
N LEU A 177 10.83 -3.91 4.98
CA LEU A 177 9.72 -3.10 4.48
C LEU A 177 10.12 -2.43 3.15
N ARG A 178 11.29 -1.78 3.13
CA ARG A 178 11.83 -1.10 1.95
C ARG A 178 11.99 -2.06 0.77
N PHE A 179 12.55 -3.26 1.01
CA PHE A 179 12.70 -4.30 0.00
C PHE A 179 11.35 -4.71 -0.58
N HIS A 180 10.37 -4.96 0.28
CA HIS A 180 9.05 -5.40 -0.16
C HIS A 180 8.31 -4.33 -0.97
N VAL A 181 8.44 -3.05 -0.59
CA VAL A 181 7.84 -1.96 -1.39
C VAL A 181 8.47 -1.88 -2.78
N VAL A 182 9.80 -2.03 -2.89
CA VAL A 182 10.46 -2.11 -4.20
C VAL A 182 10.01 -3.34 -5.00
N ASP A 183 9.86 -4.50 -4.35
CA ASP A 183 9.43 -5.75 -5.00
C ASP A 183 8.04 -5.65 -5.66
N VAL A 184 7.13 -4.88 -5.06
CA VAL A 184 5.77 -4.73 -5.59
C VAL A 184 5.59 -3.49 -6.45
N TRP A 185 6.58 -2.60 -6.55
CA TRP A 185 6.41 -1.29 -7.17
C TRP A 185 5.98 -1.40 -8.63
N VAL A 186 6.80 -2.08 -9.45
CA VAL A 186 6.55 -2.24 -10.89
C VAL A 186 5.27 -3.03 -11.15
N ASP A 187 5.01 -4.09 -10.39
CA ASP A 187 3.78 -4.87 -10.46
C ASP A 187 2.51 -4.01 -10.27
N GLU A 188 2.54 -3.08 -9.31
CA GLU A 188 1.37 -2.24 -9.05
C GLU A 188 1.28 -1.07 -10.05
N LEU A 189 2.39 -0.59 -10.62
CA LEU A 189 2.39 0.35 -11.75
C LEU A 189 1.77 -0.27 -13.01
N GLU A 190 2.16 -1.51 -13.32
CA GLU A 190 1.57 -2.31 -14.40
C GLU A 190 0.07 -2.50 -14.16
N ARG A 191 -0.33 -2.86 -12.94
CA ARG A 191 -1.76 -3.06 -12.62
C ARG A 191 -2.60 -1.82 -12.87
N VAL A 192 -2.08 -0.61 -12.62
CA VAL A 192 -2.80 0.63 -12.90
C VAL A 192 -2.67 1.06 -14.36
N GLY A 193 -1.96 0.31 -15.21
CA GLY A 193 -1.78 0.58 -16.63
C GLY A 193 -0.82 1.73 -16.93
N LEU A 194 0.04 2.12 -15.96
CA LEU A 194 0.98 3.23 -16.18
C LEU A 194 2.13 2.85 -17.12
N LEU A 195 2.39 1.56 -17.30
CA LEU A 195 3.44 1.06 -18.19
C LEU A 195 2.96 0.87 -19.64
N GLU A 196 1.65 0.98 -19.92
CA GLU A 196 1.06 0.65 -21.22
C GLU A 196 0.95 1.84 -22.19
N ASP A 197 0.95 3.09 -21.71
CA ASP A 197 0.65 4.28 -22.53
C ASP A 197 1.81 5.28 -22.59
N VAL A 198 2.70 5.11 -23.57
CA VAL A 198 3.94 5.90 -23.75
C VAL A 198 3.67 7.39 -24.06
N GLY A 199 2.44 7.78 -24.45
CA GLY A 199 2.15 9.14 -24.95
C GLY A 199 1.93 10.18 -23.85
N VAL A 200 1.06 9.89 -22.88
CA VAL A 200 0.65 10.83 -21.81
C VAL A 200 1.39 10.56 -20.50
N THR A 201 1.95 9.36 -20.32
CA THR A 201 2.45 8.91 -19.01
C THR A 201 3.95 9.09 -18.81
N GLY A 202 4.75 9.47 -19.82
CA GLY A 202 6.21 9.50 -19.70
C GLY A 202 6.72 10.37 -18.54
N MET A 203 6.19 11.58 -18.38
CA MET A 203 6.54 12.48 -17.27
C MET A 203 6.07 11.95 -15.92
N VAL A 204 4.88 11.36 -15.87
CA VAL A 204 4.32 10.76 -14.65
C VAL A 204 5.14 9.54 -14.24
N LEU A 205 5.51 8.70 -15.20
CA LEU A 205 6.34 7.52 -15.02
C LEU A 205 7.71 7.92 -14.46
N GLU A 206 8.35 8.92 -15.05
CA GLU A 206 9.62 9.46 -14.53
C GLU A 206 9.47 9.91 -13.07
N GLN A 207 8.40 10.64 -12.76
CA GLN A 207 8.11 11.11 -11.40
C GLN A 207 7.92 9.94 -10.42
N VAL A 208 7.08 8.95 -10.74
CA VAL A 208 6.82 7.81 -9.84
C VAL A 208 7.99 6.83 -9.73
N MET A 209 8.93 6.86 -10.67
CA MET A 209 10.18 6.07 -10.60
C MET A 209 11.30 6.81 -9.84
N ALA A 210 11.18 8.12 -9.63
CA ALA A 210 12.19 8.94 -8.93
C ALA A 210 12.59 8.41 -7.54
N PRO A 211 11.68 7.87 -6.69
CA PRO A 211 12.08 7.27 -5.40
C PRO A 211 13.04 6.09 -5.56
N LEU A 212 12.85 5.25 -6.59
CA LEU A 212 13.74 4.11 -6.87
C LEU A 212 15.10 4.58 -7.37
N VAL A 213 15.14 5.64 -8.19
CA VAL A 213 16.39 6.28 -8.62
C VAL A 213 17.18 6.80 -7.42
N LYS A 214 16.52 7.53 -6.51
CA LYS A 214 17.12 8.02 -5.26
C LYS A 214 17.67 6.89 -4.40
N LEU A 215 16.97 5.76 -4.32
CA LEU A 215 17.45 4.57 -3.62
C LEU A 215 18.68 3.93 -4.27
N ARG A 216 18.68 3.78 -5.60
CA ARG A 216 19.82 3.25 -6.37
C ARG A 216 21.08 4.09 -6.13
N GLU A 217 20.94 5.41 -6.11
CA GLU A 217 22.08 6.33 -6.02
C GLU A 217 22.55 6.57 -4.58
N GLY A 218 21.61 6.78 -3.66
CA GLY A 218 21.92 7.27 -2.32
C GLY A 218 21.94 6.21 -1.23
N SER A 219 21.39 5.01 -1.44
CA SER A 219 21.22 4.07 -0.33
C SER A 219 22.58 3.65 0.25
N PRO A 220 22.77 3.60 1.58
CA PRO A 220 24.06 3.28 2.18
C PRO A 220 24.48 1.83 1.93
N THR A 221 23.53 0.93 1.66
CA THR A 221 23.80 -0.49 1.49
C THR A 221 23.80 -0.89 0.02
N LYS A 222 24.84 -1.62 -0.41
CA LYS A 222 24.96 -2.13 -1.78
C LYS A 222 23.77 -3.01 -2.19
N ILE A 223 23.24 -3.80 -1.24
CA ILE A 223 22.12 -4.71 -1.51
C ILE A 223 20.86 -3.91 -1.88
N MET A 224 20.56 -2.81 -1.16
CA MET A 224 19.43 -1.96 -1.51
C MET A 224 19.64 -1.21 -2.83
N ARG A 225 20.87 -0.73 -3.11
CA ARG A 225 21.17 -0.11 -4.41
C ARG A 225 20.92 -1.08 -5.57
N ARG A 226 21.39 -2.34 -5.44
CA ARG A 226 21.16 -3.39 -6.43
C ARG A 226 19.68 -3.73 -6.58
N LYS A 227 18.95 -3.85 -5.47
CA LYS A 227 17.51 -4.12 -5.49
C LYS A 227 16.72 -3.03 -6.25
N ALA A 228 17.08 -1.77 -6.06
CA ALA A 228 16.50 -0.65 -6.79
C ALA A 228 16.92 -0.67 -8.28
N ASP A 229 18.18 -1.01 -8.56
CA ASP A 229 18.69 -1.18 -9.92
C ASP A 229 17.94 -2.27 -10.69
N ASP A 230 17.75 -3.45 -10.08
CA ASP A 230 17.00 -4.58 -10.64
C ASP A 230 15.54 -4.17 -10.96
N ALA A 231 14.89 -3.40 -10.07
CA ALA A 231 13.52 -2.90 -10.29
C ALA A 231 13.45 -1.81 -11.37
N LEU A 232 14.48 -0.96 -11.49
CA LEU A 232 14.57 0.07 -12.54
C LEU A 232 14.87 -0.55 -13.92
N ALA A 233 15.46 -1.74 -13.96
CA ALA A 233 15.79 -2.49 -15.17
C ALA A 233 14.70 -3.50 -15.58
N ASP A 234 13.53 -3.47 -14.92
CA ASP A 234 12.42 -4.39 -15.24
C ASP A 234 11.97 -4.18 -16.70
N GLU A 235 11.87 -5.28 -17.45
CA GLU A 235 11.59 -5.29 -18.90
C GLU A 235 10.21 -4.74 -19.25
N ARG A 236 9.29 -4.70 -18.28
CA ARG A 236 7.94 -4.13 -18.47
C ARG A 236 7.95 -2.60 -18.53
N ILE A 237 9.03 -1.95 -18.09
CA ILE A 237 9.16 -0.49 -18.12
C ILE A 237 9.45 -0.06 -19.56
N PRO A 238 8.68 0.87 -20.15
CA PRO A 238 8.94 1.38 -21.50
C PRO A 238 10.39 1.85 -21.66
N GLY A 239 11.08 1.33 -22.67
CA GLY A 239 12.50 1.60 -22.95
C GLY A 239 13.50 0.59 -22.38
N ASN A 240 13.06 -0.37 -21.56
CA ASN A 240 13.90 -1.47 -21.05
C ASN A 240 13.75 -2.78 -21.86
N GLU A 241 13.08 -2.73 -23.00
CA GLU A 241 12.85 -3.90 -23.84
C GLU A 241 14.18 -4.55 -24.22
N LYS A 242 14.32 -5.86 -23.96
CA LYS A 242 15.45 -6.61 -24.47
C LYS A 242 15.36 -6.66 -25.99
N GLU A 243 16.45 -6.33 -26.67
CA GLU A 243 16.57 -6.66 -28.10
C GLU A 243 16.30 -8.15 -28.26
N VAL A 244 15.24 -8.50 -29.01
CA VAL A 244 15.01 -9.86 -29.44
C VAL A 244 16.14 -10.19 -30.40
N VAL A 245 17.19 -10.83 -29.90
CA VAL A 245 18.20 -11.45 -30.75
C VAL A 245 17.46 -12.52 -31.55
N LYS A 246 17.12 -12.20 -32.80
CA LYS A 246 16.74 -13.21 -33.77
C LYS A 246 17.97 -14.07 -33.96
N GLU A 247 17.99 -15.25 -33.35
CA GLU A 247 18.86 -16.32 -33.83
C GLU A 247 18.42 -16.60 -35.26
N ASP A 248 19.14 -16.02 -36.23
CA ASP A 248 19.08 -16.47 -37.61
C ASP A 248 19.50 -17.95 -37.59
N GLY A 249 18.50 -18.83 -37.68
CA GLY A 249 18.65 -20.27 -37.84
C GLY A 249 19.28 -20.62 -39.18
N GLY A 250 20.53 -20.23 -39.38
CA GLY A 250 21.31 -20.42 -40.59
C GLY A 250 22.58 -21.21 -40.31
N SER A 251 22.44 -22.49 -39.99
CA SER A 251 23.51 -23.46 -40.23
C SER A 251 22.87 -24.82 -40.53
N GLU A 252 22.45 -24.99 -41.79
CA GLU A 252 22.33 -26.32 -42.39
C GLU A 252 23.69 -27.02 -42.25
N TRP A 253 23.74 -28.00 -41.36
CA TRP A 253 24.82 -28.98 -41.30
C TRP A 253 24.71 -29.89 -42.53
N ALA A 254 25.50 -29.60 -43.57
CA ALA A 254 25.76 -30.53 -44.65
C ALA A 254 26.73 -31.61 -44.13
N GLY A 255 26.20 -32.80 -43.86
CA GLY A 255 27.00 -33.96 -43.44
C GLY A 255 28.05 -34.31 -44.50
N PHE A 256 29.25 -34.70 -44.05
CA PHE A 256 30.27 -35.29 -44.90
C PHE A 256 29.94 -36.78 -45.09
N ASP A 257 29.82 -37.22 -46.35
CA ASP A 257 29.96 -38.63 -46.72
C ASP A 257 31.45 -38.99 -46.72
N ASP A 258 31.82 -40.00 -45.92
CA ASP A 258 32.96 -40.90 -46.14
C ASP A 258 32.71 -42.25 -45.46
#